data_AF-A0A3D1THY5-F1
#
_entry.id   AF-A0A3D1THY5-F1
#
_cell.length_a   1.000
_cell.length_b   1.000
_cell.length_c   1.000
_cell.angle_alpha   90.00
_cell.angle_beta   90.00
_cell.angle_gamma   90.00
#
_symmetry.space_group_name_H-M   'P 1'
#
loop_
_entity.id
_entity.type
_entity.pdbx_description
1 polymer ?
#
loop_
_entity_poly.entity_id
_entity_poly.type
_entity_poly.pdbx_seq_one_letter_code
_entity_poly.pdbx_strand_id
1 'polypeptide(L)'
;KRETLIWSVLLVLGFLGLTGRALLTDRGMANVYVRAVDRTLVQVETEAEAAEAGGVLSKRWVDAEAPEAADLDLASLGADQVRKVTTYEQVLPNDYYRAVSEDPDQAQIRWSASRTVGVWVAAIFTLAIFSFLYKDNVFYKIAESILVGVSAGYWMVVGFWDIIVPNLMGKLWPALVKGWAMPGLEAQPEPLYWVPLILGVMLVWRLSPKGSWISRWPLAFIIGTTAGLRLISFLHANFLAQISNSIVPLIVMEGGQVDIAESVRSLVLIVGILSCLVYFFFSFEHKGAVGKTAKLGIWFLMITFGAGFGYTVMGRIALLAIRLEFLFDDWLWLIDPSNARILFSAIS
;
A
#
# COMPACT_ATOMS: atom_id res chain seq x y z
N LYS A 1 -23.04 34.66 6.75
CA LYS A 1 -22.96 35.58 5.59
C LYS A 1 -21.62 36.34 5.54
N ARG A 2 -21.15 36.97 6.63
CA ARG A 2 -19.83 37.66 6.66
C ARG A 2 -18.65 36.67 6.56
N GLU A 3 -18.68 35.57 7.31
CA GLU A 3 -17.65 34.52 7.23
C GLU A 3 -17.58 33.89 5.83
N THR A 4 -18.71 33.49 5.26
CA THR A 4 -18.78 32.91 3.91
C THR A 4 -18.21 33.84 2.83
N LEU A 5 -18.36 35.16 3.00
CA LEU A 5 -17.84 36.15 2.05
C LEU A 5 -16.31 36.32 2.18
N ILE A 6 -15.78 36.35 3.39
CA ILE A 6 -14.32 36.40 3.65
C ILE A 6 -13.62 35.17 3.06
N TRP A 7 -14.19 33.98 3.27
CA TRP A 7 -13.64 32.73 2.72
C TRP A 7 -13.71 32.67 1.20
N SER A 8 -14.80 33.15 0.61
CA SER A 8 -14.93 33.22 -0.85
C SER A 8 -13.89 34.17 -1.44
N VAL A 9 -13.65 35.31 -0.81
CA VAL A 9 -12.61 36.28 -1.22
C VAL A 9 -11.20 35.69 -1.06
N LEU A 10 -10.91 35.02 0.05
CA LEU A 10 -9.63 34.35 0.26
C LEU A 10 -9.37 33.23 -0.75
N LEU A 11 -10.38 32.41 -1.07
CA LEU A 11 -10.26 31.38 -2.09
C LEU A 11 -10.07 31.96 -3.48
N VAL A 12 -10.78 33.03 -3.83
CA VAL A 12 -10.64 33.69 -5.13
C VAL A 12 -9.28 34.37 -5.25
N LEU A 13 -8.80 35.06 -4.21
CA LEU A 13 -7.46 35.66 -4.20
C LEU A 13 -6.36 34.59 -4.19
N GLY A 14 -6.54 33.50 -3.44
CA GLY A 14 -5.63 32.37 -3.43
C GLY A 14 -5.58 31.69 -4.81
N PHE A 15 -6.73 31.46 -5.43
CA PHE A 15 -6.82 30.92 -6.78
C PHE A 15 -6.17 31.85 -7.81
N LEU A 16 -6.44 33.15 -7.76
CA LEU A 16 -5.82 34.16 -8.63
C LEU A 16 -4.30 34.26 -8.41
N GLY A 17 -3.84 34.14 -7.17
CA GLY A 17 -2.41 34.11 -6.84
C GLY A 17 -1.73 32.85 -7.36
N LEU A 18 -2.40 31.71 -7.26
CA LEU A 18 -1.90 30.43 -7.78
C LEU A 18 -1.89 30.40 -9.31
N THR A 19 -2.96 30.86 -9.97
CA THR A 19 -3.01 30.93 -11.44
C THR A 19 -2.06 31.99 -11.97
N GLY A 20 -1.94 33.12 -11.30
CA GLY A 20 -0.94 34.15 -11.60
C GLY A 20 0.48 33.58 -11.52
N ARG A 21 0.81 32.86 -10.46
CA ARG A 21 2.13 32.21 -10.32
C ARG A 21 2.33 31.08 -11.33
N ALA A 22 1.31 30.27 -11.62
CA ALA A 22 1.38 29.21 -12.61
C ALA A 22 1.71 29.72 -14.01
N LEU A 23 1.17 30.91 -14.37
CA LEU A 23 1.30 31.49 -15.70
C LEU A 23 2.48 32.48 -15.83
N LEU A 24 2.88 33.16 -14.75
CA LEU A 24 3.89 34.22 -14.78
C LEU A 24 5.28 33.76 -14.33
N THR A 25 5.45 32.54 -13.80
CA THR A 25 6.78 32.05 -13.38
C THR A 25 7.46 31.32 -14.54
N ASP A 26 8.66 31.77 -14.94
CA ASP A 26 9.42 31.25 -16.09
C ASP A 26 9.69 29.73 -16.05
N ARG A 27 9.67 29.12 -14.86
CA ARG A 27 9.93 27.68 -14.66
C ARG A 27 8.64 26.85 -14.47
N GLY A 28 7.47 27.49 -14.43
CA GLY A 28 6.18 26.86 -14.16
C GLY A 28 6.06 26.29 -12.74
N MET A 29 4.96 25.57 -12.47
CA MET A 29 4.69 24.87 -11.21
C MET A 29 4.12 23.48 -11.48
N ALA A 30 4.45 22.49 -10.64
CA ALA A 30 3.99 21.09 -10.76
C ALA A 30 4.31 20.41 -12.10
N ASN A 31 5.23 20.95 -12.90
CA ASN A 31 5.57 20.40 -14.21
C ASN A 31 6.33 19.08 -14.05
N VAL A 32 5.82 18.04 -14.70
CA VAL A 32 6.45 16.71 -14.70
C VAL A 32 7.12 16.47 -16.05
N TYR A 33 8.41 16.15 -16.02
CA TYR A 33 9.20 15.81 -17.20
C TYR A 33 9.43 14.31 -17.28
N VAL A 34 9.41 13.77 -18.50
CA VAL A 34 9.60 12.35 -18.75
C VAL A 34 10.70 12.11 -19.78
N ARG A 35 11.50 11.08 -19.56
CA ARG A 35 12.46 10.55 -20.53
C ARG A 35 11.90 9.28 -21.14
N ALA A 36 12.00 9.16 -22.46
CA ALA A 36 11.72 7.90 -23.14
C ALA A 36 12.89 6.93 -22.91
N VAL A 37 12.61 5.81 -22.26
CA VAL A 37 13.56 4.72 -22.01
C VAL A 37 13.06 3.50 -22.76
N ASP A 38 13.85 3.03 -23.73
CA ASP A 38 13.54 1.81 -24.47
C ASP A 38 13.91 0.60 -23.62
N ARG A 39 12.90 -0.03 -23.02
CA ARG A 39 13.06 -1.24 -22.21
C ARG A 39 12.78 -2.47 -23.07
N THR A 40 13.55 -3.52 -22.84
CA THR A 40 13.36 -4.81 -23.49
C THR A 40 12.69 -5.74 -22.50
N LEU A 41 11.40 -6.02 -22.69
CA LEU A 41 10.67 -6.96 -21.85
C LEU A 41 10.93 -8.39 -22.32
N VAL A 42 11.21 -9.26 -21.38
CA VAL A 42 11.40 -10.70 -21.57
C VAL A 42 10.27 -11.44 -20.86
N GLN A 43 9.81 -12.53 -21.46
CA GLN A 43 8.82 -13.40 -20.85
C GLN A 43 9.50 -14.33 -19.83
N VAL A 44 9.12 -14.21 -18.55
CA VAL A 44 9.55 -15.09 -17.47
C VAL A 44 8.41 -16.02 -17.11
N GLU A 45 8.70 -17.32 -17.02
CA GLU A 45 7.76 -18.35 -16.57
C GLU A 45 7.94 -18.53 -15.06
N THR A 46 6.93 -18.17 -14.27
CA THR A 46 7.03 -18.23 -12.81
C THR A 46 6.28 -19.46 -12.29
N GLU A 47 6.98 -20.36 -11.58
CA GLU A 47 6.39 -21.56 -10.97
C GLU A 47 5.49 -21.24 -9.75
N ALA A 48 5.70 -20.09 -9.11
CA ALA A 48 5.04 -19.75 -7.84
C ALA A 48 3.51 -19.57 -7.97
N GLU A 49 3.00 -19.02 -9.07
CA GLU A 49 1.55 -18.96 -9.35
C GLU A 49 1.01 -20.28 -9.92
N ALA A 50 1.88 -21.14 -10.46
CA ALA A 50 1.50 -22.45 -10.98
C ALA A 50 1.08 -23.43 -9.86
N ALA A 51 1.58 -23.26 -8.63
CA ALA A 51 1.22 -24.09 -7.48
C ALA A 51 -0.24 -23.88 -7.02
N GLU A 52 -0.78 -22.65 -7.13
CA GLU A 52 -2.19 -22.36 -6.81
C GLU A 52 -3.13 -22.66 -7.99
N ALA A 53 -2.64 -22.59 -9.23
CA ALA A 53 -3.42 -22.75 -10.47
C ALA A 53 -3.25 -24.12 -11.18
N GLY A 54 -2.78 -25.16 -10.47
CA GLY A 54 -2.79 -26.52 -11.01
C GLY A 54 -1.76 -26.80 -12.11
N GLY A 55 -0.57 -26.20 -12.04
CA GLY A 55 0.57 -26.55 -12.90
C GLY A 55 0.73 -25.74 -14.17
N VAL A 56 -0.04 -24.66 -14.37
CA VAL A 56 0.12 -23.77 -15.53
C VAL A 56 1.15 -22.69 -15.19
N LEU A 57 2.30 -22.71 -15.88
CA LEU A 57 3.31 -21.66 -15.79
C LEU A 57 2.69 -20.32 -16.21
N SER A 58 2.62 -19.36 -15.29
CA SER A 58 2.14 -18.02 -15.61
C SER A 58 3.24 -17.27 -16.37
N LYS A 59 2.90 -16.82 -17.57
CA LYS A 59 3.81 -16.08 -18.45
C LYS A 59 3.71 -14.60 -18.15
N ARG A 60 4.72 -14.06 -17.49
CA ARG A 60 4.77 -12.65 -17.11
C ARG A 60 5.84 -11.92 -17.91
N TRP A 61 5.50 -10.73 -18.42
CA TRP A 61 6.47 -9.85 -19.04
C TRP A 61 7.23 -9.10 -17.95
N VAL A 62 8.54 -9.31 -17.88
CA VAL A 62 9.45 -8.68 -16.92
C VAL A 62 10.52 -7.93 -17.70
N ASP A 63 11.06 -6.86 -17.13
CA ASP A 63 12.18 -6.17 -17.75
C ASP A 63 13.42 -7.08 -17.82
N ALA A 64 14.15 -7.08 -18.95
CA ALA A 64 15.38 -7.84 -19.10
C ALA A 64 16.45 -7.44 -18.06
N GLU A 65 16.37 -6.21 -17.53
CA GLU A 65 17.28 -5.70 -16.49
C GLU A 65 16.79 -5.99 -15.05
N ALA A 66 15.61 -6.59 -14.89
CA ALA A 66 15.10 -6.94 -13.57
C ALA A 66 15.88 -8.13 -12.98
N PRO A 67 16.05 -8.20 -11.66
CA PRO A 67 16.75 -9.31 -11.00
C PRO A 67 16.11 -10.68 -11.28
N GLU A 68 14.81 -10.72 -11.59
CA GLU A 68 14.07 -11.92 -11.97
C GLU A 68 14.42 -12.46 -13.37
N ALA A 69 14.96 -11.60 -14.25
CA ALA A 69 15.40 -11.96 -15.59
C ALA A 69 16.92 -12.17 -15.70
N ALA A 70 17.66 -11.98 -14.60
CA ALA A 70 19.13 -12.05 -14.58
C ALA A 70 19.69 -13.44 -14.89
N ASP A 71 18.93 -14.49 -14.58
CA ASP A 71 19.32 -15.90 -14.82
C ASP A 71 18.92 -16.40 -16.21
N LEU A 72 18.23 -15.59 -17.03
CA LEU A 72 17.81 -15.95 -18.38
C LEU A 72 18.90 -15.63 -19.40
N ASP A 73 19.24 -16.59 -20.26
CA ASP A 73 20.16 -16.37 -21.37
C ASP A 73 19.47 -15.58 -22.50
N LEU A 74 19.60 -14.25 -22.41
CA LEU A 74 18.98 -13.27 -23.31
C LEU A 74 19.28 -13.52 -24.80
N ALA A 75 20.40 -14.17 -25.12
CA ALA A 75 20.81 -14.47 -26.50
C ALA A 75 20.09 -15.70 -27.10
N SER A 76 19.49 -16.55 -26.25
CA SER A 76 18.78 -17.77 -26.66
C SER A 76 17.27 -17.57 -26.86
N LEU A 77 16.74 -16.40 -26.50
CA LEU A 77 15.32 -16.09 -26.56
C LEU A 77 14.84 -15.80 -27.99
N GLY A 78 13.75 -16.45 -28.41
CA GLY A 78 13.11 -16.20 -29.70
C GLY A 78 12.41 -14.84 -29.78
N ALA A 79 12.13 -14.37 -31.00
CA ALA A 79 11.48 -13.06 -31.23
C ALA A 79 10.10 -12.92 -30.55
N ASP A 80 9.41 -14.03 -30.30
CA ASP A 80 8.11 -14.06 -29.61
C ASP A 80 8.22 -13.91 -28.07
N GLN A 81 9.44 -14.02 -27.52
CA GLN A 81 9.74 -13.93 -26.08
C GLN A 81 10.31 -12.56 -25.67
N VAL A 82 10.55 -11.68 -26.65
CA VAL A 82 11.21 -10.38 -26.44
C VAL A 82 10.35 -9.27 -27.02
N ARG A 83 9.92 -8.33 -26.17
CA ARG A 83 9.11 -7.18 -26.57
C ARG A 83 9.81 -5.88 -26.22
N LYS A 84 10.17 -5.09 -27.23
CA LYS A 84 10.68 -3.74 -27.02
C LYS A 84 9.51 -2.79 -26.72
N VAL A 85 9.56 -2.13 -25.57
CA VAL A 85 8.54 -1.17 -25.15
C VAL A 85 9.22 0.11 -24.70
N THR A 86 8.88 1.21 -25.34
CA THR A 86 9.29 2.54 -24.89
C THR A 86 8.47 2.92 -23.67
N THR A 87 9.12 3.02 -22.52
CA THR A 87 8.52 3.43 -21.25
C THR A 87 8.92 4.86 -20.94
N TYR A 88 8.01 5.63 -20.34
CA TYR A 88 8.27 7.01 -19.95
C TYR A 88 8.55 7.09 -18.46
N GLU A 89 9.80 7.36 -18.11
CA GLU A 89 10.22 7.53 -16.71
C GLU A 89 10.22 9.00 -16.32
N GLN A 90 9.79 9.28 -15.10
CA GLN A 90 9.80 10.65 -14.57
C GLN A 90 11.22 11.06 -14.22
N VAL A 91 11.65 12.21 -14.73
CA VAL A 91 12.97 12.79 -14.44
C VAL A 91 12.83 14.07 -13.62
N LEU A 92 13.89 14.42 -12.90
CA LEU A 92 13.94 15.63 -12.09
C LEU A 92 13.88 16.85 -13.01
N PRO A 93 13.21 17.95 -12.62
CA PRO A 93 13.16 19.16 -13.43
C PRO A 93 14.55 19.72 -13.79
N ASN A 94 15.53 19.60 -12.90
CA ASN A 94 16.90 20.05 -13.18
C ASN A 94 17.53 19.33 -14.38
N ASP A 95 17.29 18.03 -14.56
CA ASP A 95 17.83 17.27 -15.70
C ASP A 95 17.24 17.75 -17.03
N TYR A 96 15.97 18.16 -17.02
CA TYR A 96 15.35 18.77 -18.19
C TYR A 96 15.99 20.12 -18.53
N TYR A 97 16.14 21.00 -17.54
CA TYR A 97 16.73 22.33 -17.77
C TYR A 97 18.20 22.26 -18.19
N ARG A 98 18.98 21.31 -17.63
CA ARG A 98 20.34 21.03 -18.09
C ARG A 98 20.34 20.60 -19.56
N ALA A 99 19.49 19.65 -19.91
CA ALA A 99 19.53 19.08 -21.24
C ALA A 99 19.03 20.05 -22.33
N VAL A 100 18.07 20.93 -22.01
CA VAL A 100 17.68 22.07 -22.87
C VAL A 100 18.79 23.13 -22.99
N SER A 101 19.60 23.32 -21.94
CA SER A 101 20.74 24.25 -22.00
C SER A 101 21.90 23.71 -22.83
N GLU A 102 22.07 22.40 -22.89
CA GLU A 102 23.08 21.72 -23.71
C GLU A 102 22.64 21.62 -25.18
N ASP A 103 21.35 21.35 -25.44
CA ASP A 103 20.77 21.30 -26.78
C ASP A 103 19.32 21.83 -26.77
N PRO A 104 19.06 23.02 -27.36
CA PRO A 104 17.73 23.62 -27.38
C PRO A 104 16.66 22.77 -28.10
N ASP A 105 17.05 21.88 -29.01
CA ASP A 105 16.14 21.05 -29.80
C ASP A 105 16.02 19.60 -29.26
N GLN A 106 16.47 19.35 -28.02
CA GLN A 106 16.50 18.01 -27.45
C GLN A 106 15.09 17.37 -27.35
N ALA A 107 14.92 16.21 -28.00
CA ALA A 107 13.65 15.47 -27.99
C ALA A 107 13.57 14.33 -26.96
N GLN A 108 14.64 14.10 -26.17
CA GLN A 108 14.77 12.96 -25.25
C GLN A 108 14.00 13.13 -23.95
N ILE A 109 13.98 14.36 -23.40
CA ILE A 109 13.22 14.69 -22.20
C ILE A 109 12.08 15.62 -22.62
N ARG A 110 10.84 15.20 -22.34
CA ARG A 110 9.63 15.94 -22.74
C ARG A 110 8.78 16.26 -21.55
N TRP A 111 8.05 17.36 -21.63
CA TRP A 111 7.02 17.68 -20.66
C TRP A 111 5.82 16.73 -20.82
N SER A 112 5.34 16.18 -19.71
CA SER A 112 4.18 15.28 -19.67
C SER A 112 2.95 16.01 -19.14
N ALA A 113 2.03 16.35 -20.04
CA ALA A 113 0.75 16.98 -19.69
C ALA A 113 -0.07 16.08 -18.75
N SER A 114 -0.16 14.78 -19.03
CA SER A 114 -0.98 13.84 -18.24
C SER A 114 -0.49 13.70 -16.80
N ARG A 115 0.84 13.57 -16.59
CA ARG A 115 1.43 13.48 -15.25
C ARG A 115 1.31 14.81 -14.49
N THR A 116 1.51 15.93 -15.17
CA THR A 116 1.33 17.28 -14.60
C THR A 116 -0.12 17.47 -14.12
N VAL A 117 -1.11 17.15 -14.96
CA VAL A 117 -2.53 17.16 -14.56
C VAL A 117 -2.78 16.22 -13.37
N GLY A 118 -2.14 15.05 -13.34
CA GLY A 118 -2.19 14.13 -12.21
C GLY A 118 -1.75 14.75 -10.88
N VAL A 119 -0.64 15.50 -10.86
CA VAL A 119 -0.16 16.21 -9.67
C VAL A 119 -1.15 17.28 -9.22
N TRP A 120 -1.71 18.05 -10.16
CA TRP A 120 -2.74 19.05 -9.88
C TRP A 120 -4.01 18.44 -9.28
N VAL A 121 -4.49 17.34 -9.87
CA VAL A 121 -5.64 16.60 -9.35
C VAL A 121 -5.35 16.11 -7.93
N ALA A 122 -4.19 15.49 -7.70
CA ALA A 122 -3.78 15.01 -6.38
C ALA A 122 -3.68 16.13 -5.33
N ALA A 123 -3.17 17.31 -5.71
CA ALA A 123 -3.12 18.48 -4.83
C ALA A 123 -4.52 19.00 -4.47
N ILE A 124 -5.43 19.09 -5.44
CA ILE A 124 -6.82 19.49 -5.20
C ILE A 124 -7.52 18.52 -4.24
N PHE A 125 -7.36 17.20 -4.44
CA PHE A 125 -7.91 16.21 -3.53
C PHE A 125 -7.28 16.29 -2.12
N THR A 126 -5.98 16.55 -2.02
CA THR A 126 -5.30 16.73 -0.72
C THR A 126 -5.87 17.95 0.03
N LEU A 127 -6.04 19.08 -0.67
CA LEU A 127 -6.68 20.27 -0.11
C LEU A 127 -8.15 20.04 0.25
N ALA A 128 -8.90 19.29 -0.57
CA ALA A 128 -10.28 18.93 -0.29
C ALA A 128 -10.40 18.11 1.00
N ILE A 129 -9.45 17.21 1.27
CA ILE A 129 -9.38 16.46 2.54
C ILE A 129 -9.02 17.40 3.70
N PHE A 130 -8.02 18.28 3.54
CA PHE A 130 -7.65 19.26 4.56
C PHE A 130 -8.76 20.27 4.88
N SER A 131 -9.68 20.52 3.95
CA SER A 131 -10.86 21.37 4.21
C SER A 131 -11.69 20.87 5.40
N PHE A 132 -11.65 19.57 5.73
CA PHE A 132 -12.32 19.02 6.90
C PHE A 132 -11.85 19.64 8.22
N LEU A 133 -10.57 20.03 8.31
CA LEU A 133 -9.99 20.65 9.50
C LEU A 133 -10.69 21.96 9.87
N TYR A 134 -11.24 22.66 8.87
CA TYR A 134 -12.02 23.86 9.11
C TYR A 134 -13.45 23.52 9.57
N LYS A 135 -14.22 22.82 8.72
CA LYS A 135 -15.60 22.32 8.97
C LYS A 135 -15.93 21.20 7.98
N ASP A 136 -17.01 20.46 8.23
CA ASP A 136 -17.60 19.52 7.26
C ASP A 136 -18.08 20.29 6.00
N ASN A 137 -17.36 20.10 4.88
CA ASN A 137 -17.54 20.87 3.65
C ASN A 137 -17.92 19.96 2.47
N VAL A 138 -18.59 20.52 1.46
CA VAL A 138 -18.99 19.81 0.23
C VAL A 138 -17.76 19.23 -0.49
N PHE A 139 -16.64 19.96 -0.54
CA PHE A 139 -15.40 19.46 -1.16
C PHE A 139 -14.86 18.21 -0.48
N TYR A 140 -14.88 18.18 0.86
CA TYR A 140 -14.49 17.01 1.63
C TYR A 140 -15.39 15.80 1.32
N LYS A 141 -16.72 15.99 1.34
CA LYS A 141 -17.68 14.91 1.05
C LYS A 141 -17.55 14.34 -0.36
N ILE A 142 -17.27 15.20 -1.35
CA ILE A 142 -17.00 14.76 -2.73
C ILE A 142 -15.73 13.91 -2.75
N ALA A 143 -14.65 14.39 -2.14
CA ALA A 143 -13.39 13.65 -2.09
C ALA A 143 -13.54 12.29 -1.38
N GLU A 144 -14.24 12.26 -0.24
CA GLU A 144 -14.55 11.04 0.51
C GLU A 144 -15.39 10.06 -0.32
N SER A 145 -16.46 10.53 -0.97
CA SER A 145 -17.34 9.68 -1.79
C SER A 145 -16.61 9.10 -3.00
N ILE A 146 -15.76 9.89 -3.66
CA ILE A 146 -14.93 9.42 -4.77
C ILE A 146 -13.93 8.38 -4.28
N LEU A 147 -13.23 8.65 -3.18
CA LEU A 147 -12.24 7.72 -2.62
C LEU A 147 -12.88 6.37 -2.26
N VAL A 148 -14.01 6.40 -1.55
CA VAL A 148 -14.74 5.19 -1.15
C VAL A 148 -15.29 4.46 -2.38
N GLY A 149 -15.85 5.18 -3.35
CA GLY A 149 -16.40 4.61 -4.57
C GLY A 149 -15.35 3.94 -5.46
N VAL A 150 -14.22 4.62 -5.70
CA VAL A 150 -13.09 4.06 -6.47
C VAL A 150 -12.48 2.87 -5.75
N SER A 151 -12.32 2.93 -4.43
CA SER A 151 -11.80 1.80 -3.63
C SER A 151 -12.73 0.58 -3.72
N ALA A 152 -14.04 0.78 -3.59
CA ALA A 152 -15.02 -0.29 -3.73
C ALA A 152 -15.06 -0.86 -5.16
N GLY A 153 -14.96 0.00 -6.18
CA GLY A 153 -14.89 -0.41 -7.59
C GLY A 153 -13.63 -1.23 -7.89
N TYR A 154 -12.47 -0.79 -7.41
CA TYR A 154 -11.21 -1.52 -7.55
C TYR A 154 -11.32 -2.93 -6.94
N TRP A 155 -11.80 -3.04 -5.70
CA TRP A 155 -12.01 -4.33 -5.04
C TRP A 155 -13.01 -5.23 -5.77
N MET A 156 -14.04 -4.64 -6.40
CA MET A 156 -15.00 -5.40 -7.22
C MET A 156 -14.35 -5.96 -8.48
N VAL A 157 -13.54 -5.16 -9.19
CA VAL A 157 -12.84 -5.60 -10.41
C VAL A 157 -11.80 -6.67 -10.09
N VAL A 158 -10.99 -6.45 -9.05
CA VAL A 158 -10.02 -7.43 -8.53
C VAL A 158 -10.73 -8.71 -8.12
N GLY A 159 -11.77 -8.63 -7.29
CA GLY A 159 -12.53 -9.81 -6.87
C GLY A 159 -13.19 -10.55 -8.04
N PHE A 160 -13.61 -9.84 -9.09
CA PHE A 160 -14.16 -10.47 -10.28
C PHE A 160 -13.08 -11.23 -11.06
N TRP A 161 -11.99 -10.57 -11.42
CA TRP A 161 -10.95 -11.15 -12.28
C TRP A 161 -10.03 -12.14 -11.57
N ASP A 162 -9.73 -11.92 -10.29
CA ASP A 162 -8.77 -12.74 -9.54
C ASP A 162 -9.45 -13.85 -8.73
N ILE A 163 -10.74 -13.72 -8.42
CA ILE A 163 -11.46 -14.70 -7.60
C ILE A 163 -12.59 -15.37 -8.37
N ILE A 164 -13.56 -14.60 -8.90
CA ILE A 164 -14.75 -15.18 -9.53
C ILE A 164 -14.39 -15.92 -10.83
N VAL A 165 -13.64 -15.28 -11.73
CA VAL A 165 -13.29 -15.89 -13.02
C VAL A 165 -12.45 -17.16 -12.85
N PRO A 166 -11.33 -17.19 -12.11
CA PRO A 166 -10.50 -18.40 -12.01
C PRO A 166 -11.12 -19.45 -11.09
N ASN A 167 -11.49 -19.07 -9.86
CA ASN A 167 -11.86 -20.03 -8.82
C ASN A 167 -13.29 -20.54 -8.94
N LEU A 168 -14.23 -19.73 -9.44
CA LEU A 168 -15.63 -20.14 -9.60
C LEU A 168 -15.92 -20.56 -11.05
N MET A 169 -15.75 -19.65 -12.01
CA MET A 169 -16.10 -19.92 -13.40
C MET A 169 -15.12 -20.91 -14.06
N GLY A 170 -13.83 -20.79 -13.75
CA GLY A 170 -12.78 -21.66 -14.31
C GLY A 170 -12.95 -23.12 -13.90
N LYS A 171 -13.43 -23.38 -12.68
CA LYS A 171 -13.69 -24.73 -12.16
C LYS A 171 -15.06 -25.28 -12.53
N LEU A 172 -16.06 -24.43 -12.76
CA LEU A 172 -17.40 -24.85 -13.22
C LEU A 172 -17.45 -25.08 -14.73
N TRP A 173 -16.90 -24.15 -15.51
CA TRP A 173 -16.93 -24.13 -16.97
C TRP A 173 -15.55 -23.84 -17.57
N PRO A 174 -14.58 -24.75 -17.41
CA PRO A 174 -13.21 -24.55 -17.87
C PRO A 174 -13.11 -24.24 -19.37
N ALA A 175 -13.94 -24.88 -20.20
CA ALA A 175 -13.95 -24.66 -21.66
C ALA A 175 -14.36 -23.23 -22.05
N LEU A 176 -15.33 -22.62 -21.35
CA LEU A 176 -15.79 -21.26 -21.63
C LEU A 176 -14.78 -20.21 -21.16
N VAL A 177 -14.22 -20.39 -19.97
CA VAL A 177 -13.21 -19.46 -19.42
C VAL A 177 -11.93 -19.52 -20.24
N LYS A 178 -11.54 -20.70 -20.74
CA LYS A 178 -10.40 -20.86 -21.63
C LYS A 178 -10.54 -20.08 -22.94
N GLY A 179 -11.74 -20.04 -23.51
CA GLY A 179 -11.98 -19.37 -24.79
C GLY A 179 -11.98 -17.84 -24.72
N TRP A 180 -12.33 -17.25 -23.59
CA TRP A 180 -12.54 -15.79 -23.49
C TRP A 180 -11.60 -15.08 -22.49
N ALA A 181 -11.26 -15.71 -21.37
CA ALA A 181 -10.57 -15.04 -20.26
C ALA A 181 -9.17 -15.60 -19.97
N MET A 182 -8.99 -16.93 -19.97
CA MET A 182 -7.75 -17.58 -19.53
C MET A 182 -7.33 -18.74 -20.46
N PRO A 183 -6.65 -18.45 -21.58
CA PRO A 183 -6.31 -19.46 -22.58
C PRO A 183 -5.37 -20.58 -22.08
N GLY A 184 -4.68 -20.38 -20.95
CA GLY A 184 -3.81 -21.37 -20.32
C GLY A 184 -4.48 -22.31 -19.31
N LEU A 185 -5.78 -22.17 -19.04
CA LEU A 185 -6.42 -22.95 -17.96
C LEU A 185 -6.50 -24.45 -18.30
N GLU A 186 -5.88 -25.28 -17.46
CA GLU A 186 -5.97 -26.75 -17.51
C GLU A 186 -6.74 -27.30 -16.31
N ALA A 187 -7.96 -26.80 -16.10
CA ALA A 187 -8.83 -27.25 -15.00
C ALA A 187 -9.82 -28.32 -15.48
N GLN A 188 -10.01 -29.36 -14.66
CA GLN A 188 -11.12 -30.29 -14.81
C GLN A 188 -12.39 -29.71 -14.18
N PRO A 189 -13.59 -29.96 -14.72
CA PRO A 189 -14.82 -29.50 -14.10
C PRO A 189 -14.99 -30.09 -12.69
N GLU A 190 -15.13 -29.24 -11.68
CA GLU A 190 -15.36 -29.64 -10.29
C GLU A 190 -16.79 -29.26 -9.87
N PRO A 191 -17.73 -30.22 -9.82
CA PRO A 191 -19.14 -29.94 -9.50
C PRO A 191 -19.37 -29.36 -8.10
N LEU A 192 -18.42 -29.51 -7.17
CA LEU A 192 -18.54 -28.98 -5.81
C LEU A 192 -18.69 -27.44 -5.81
N TYR A 193 -18.20 -26.76 -6.84
CA TYR A 193 -18.26 -25.29 -6.97
C TYR A 193 -19.66 -24.74 -7.26
N TRP A 194 -20.66 -25.60 -7.49
CA TRP A 194 -22.06 -25.19 -7.53
C TRP A 194 -22.52 -24.63 -6.18
N VAL A 195 -21.97 -25.10 -5.06
CA VAL A 195 -22.31 -24.60 -3.72
C VAL A 195 -21.89 -23.14 -3.56
N PRO A 196 -20.62 -22.75 -3.78
CA PRO A 196 -20.22 -21.34 -3.87
C PRO A 196 -21.03 -20.49 -4.85
N LEU A 197 -21.41 -21.01 -6.02
CA LEU A 197 -22.22 -20.26 -6.98
C LEU A 197 -23.60 -19.93 -6.40
N ILE A 198 -24.29 -20.91 -5.81
CA ILE A 198 -25.59 -20.72 -5.19
C ILE A 198 -25.48 -19.70 -4.05
N LEU A 199 -24.47 -19.83 -3.19
CA LEU A 199 -24.22 -18.88 -2.11
C LEU A 199 -23.91 -17.46 -2.63
N GLY A 200 -23.19 -17.35 -3.75
CA GLY A 200 -22.91 -16.09 -4.43
C GLY A 200 -24.18 -15.42 -4.96
N VAL A 201 -25.04 -16.17 -5.66
CA VAL A 201 -26.34 -15.67 -6.16
C VAL A 201 -27.26 -15.26 -5.00
N MET A 202 -27.30 -16.04 -3.92
CA MET A 202 -28.03 -15.68 -2.70
C MET A 202 -27.53 -14.36 -2.08
N LEU A 203 -26.23 -14.06 -2.20
CA LEU A 203 -25.65 -12.84 -1.68
C LEU A 203 -26.02 -11.60 -2.52
N VAL A 204 -26.21 -11.75 -3.84
CA VAL A 204 -26.71 -10.67 -4.73
C VAL A 204 -28.10 -10.19 -4.31
N TRP A 205 -28.93 -11.07 -3.72
CA TRP A 205 -30.25 -10.72 -3.20
C TRP A 205 -30.23 -9.65 -2.09
N ARG A 206 -29.04 -9.36 -1.53
CA ARG A 206 -28.83 -8.26 -0.60
C ARG A 206 -29.04 -6.88 -1.23
N LEU A 207 -28.84 -6.74 -2.55
CA LEU A 207 -29.10 -5.49 -3.27
C LEU A 207 -30.60 -5.17 -3.35
N SER A 208 -31.46 -6.17 -3.13
CA SER A 208 -32.91 -5.99 -3.06
C SER A 208 -33.37 -5.75 -1.62
N PRO A 209 -34.16 -4.68 -1.35
CA PRO A 209 -34.64 -4.38 0.01
C PRO A 209 -35.56 -5.47 0.58
N LYS A 210 -36.19 -6.29 -0.27
CA LYS A 210 -37.11 -7.37 0.16
C LYS A 210 -36.42 -8.73 0.34
N GLY A 211 -35.16 -8.85 -0.07
CA GLY A 211 -34.44 -10.11 -0.20
C GLY A 211 -33.44 -10.43 0.92
N SER A 212 -33.30 -9.55 1.92
CA SER A 212 -32.17 -9.60 2.87
C SER A 212 -32.08 -10.91 3.68
N TRP A 213 -33.18 -11.60 3.97
CA TRP A 213 -33.16 -12.89 4.67
C TRP A 213 -32.33 -13.96 3.94
N ILE A 214 -32.42 -14.02 2.61
CA ILE A 214 -31.72 -15.03 1.79
C ILE A 214 -30.21 -14.83 1.89
N SER A 215 -29.75 -13.58 1.91
CA SER A 215 -28.33 -13.23 2.05
C SER A 215 -27.72 -13.57 3.42
N ARG A 216 -28.53 -13.89 4.45
CA ARG A 216 -28.03 -14.24 5.80
C ARG A 216 -27.32 -15.58 5.82
N TRP A 217 -27.72 -16.54 4.99
CA TRP A 217 -27.10 -17.86 4.93
C TRP A 217 -25.66 -17.81 4.40
N PRO A 218 -25.37 -17.19 3.24
CA PRO A 218 -23.99 -16.94 2.81
C PRO A 218 -23.19 -16.16 3.85
N LEU A 219 -23.79 -15.15 4.50
CA LEU A 219 -23.09 -14.35 5.50
C LEU A 219 -22.70 -15.16 6.74
N ALA A 220 -23.58 -16.03 7.23
CA ALA A 220 -23.29 -16.94 8.33
C ALA A 220 -22.14 -17.89 7.97
N PHE A 221 -22.14 -18.42 6.74
CA PHE A 221 -21.05 -19.25 6.23
C PHE A 221 -19.72 -18.48 6.15
N ILE A 222 -19.71 -17.26 5.60
CA ILE A 222 -18.53 -16.40 5.51
C ILE A 222 -17.99 -16.07 6.90
N ILE A 223 -18.84 -15.63 7.84
CA ILE A 223 -18.43 -15.28 9.20
C ILE A 223 -17.90 -16.52 9.93
N GLY A 224 -18.60 -17.65 9.86
CA GLY A 224 -18.18 -18.89 10.53
C GLY A 224 -16.83 -19.39 10.01
N THR A 225 -16.64 -19.41 8.69
CA THR A 225 -15.38 -19.83 8.06
C THR A 225 -14.25 -18.86 8.38
N THR A 226 -14.49 -17.55 8.25
CA THR A 226 -13.47 -16.53 8.52
C THR A 226 -13.06 -16.52 9.99
N ALA A 227 -14.02 -16.64 10.91
CA ALA A 227 -13.73 -16.70 12.35
C ALA A 227 -12.97 -17.98 12.72
N GLY A 228 -13.37 -19.13 12.17
CA GLY A 228 -12.68 -20.41 12.38
C GLY A 228 -11.24 -20.38 11.87
N LEU A 229 -11.03 -19.94 10.63
CA LEU A 229 -9.68 -19.78 10.06
C LEU A 229 -8.85 -18.77 10.86
N ARG A 230 -9.39 -17.59 11.18
CA ARG A 230 -8.67 -16.59 11.97
C ARG A 230 -8.31 -17.07 13.36
N LEU A 231 -9.16 -17.86 14.02
CA LEU A 231 -8.84 -18.45 15.32
C LEU A 231 -7.61 -19.35 15.22
N ILE A 232 -7.59 -20.28 14.26
CA ILE A 232 -6.47 -21.21 14.08
C ILE A 232 -5.21 -20.44 13.65
N SER A 233 -5.32 -19.53 12.68
CA SER A 233 -4.20 -18.70 12.24
C SER A 233 -3.64 -17.84 13.37
N PHE A 234 -4.50 -17.27 14.22
CA PHE A 234 -4.04 -16.47 15.37
C PHE A 234 -3.33 -17.35 16.41
N LEU A 235 -3.84 -18.54 16.70
CA LEU A 235 -3.20 -19.47 17.63
C LEU A 235 -1.82 -19.89 17.14
N HIS A 236 -1.69 -20.26 15.86
CA HIS A 236 -0.40 -20.68 15.30
C HIS A 236 0.58 -19.51 15.10
N ALA A 237 0.14 -18.45 14.42
CA ALA A 237 1.04 -17.40 13.98
C ALA A 237 1.37 -16.39 15.07
N ASN A 238 0.43 -16.08 15.98
CA ASN A 238 0.66 -15.08 17.02
C ASN A 238 0.93 -15.74 18.36
N PHE A 239 0.05 -16.61 18.84
CA PHE A 239 0.17 -17.13 20.20
C PHE A 239 1.37 -18.08 20.35
N LEU A 240 1.49 -19.11 19.51
CA LEU A 240 2.63 -20.03 19.58
C LEU A 240 3.95 -19.33 19.23
N ALA A 241 3.97 -18.44 18.23
CA ALA A 241 5.17 -17.69 17.90
C ALA A 241 5.61 -16.76 19.04
N GLN A 242 4.68 -16.08 19.73
CA GLN A 242 5.01 -15.25 20.90
C GLN A 242 5.60 -16.08 22.04
N ILE A 243 5.05 -17.27 22.30
CA ILE A 243 5.62 -18.19 23.30
C ILE A 243 7.02 -18.63 22.87
N SER A 244 7.19 -19.10 21.64
CA SER A 244 8.47 -19.54 21.10
C SER A 244 9.53 -18.43 21.15
N ASN A 245 9.17 -17.21 20.74
CA ASN A 245 10.07 -16.05 20.76
C ASN A 245 10.41 -15.57 22.17
N SER A 246 9.69 -16.04 23.19
CA SER A 246 9.99 -15.78 24.60
C SER A 246 10.92 -16.84 25.21
N ILE A 247 11.14 -17.98 24.53
CA ILE A 247 12.08 -19.02 24.94
C ILE A 247 13.48 -18.64 24.42
N VAL A 248 14.11 -17.69 25.12
CA VAL A 248 15.46 -17.20 24.79
C VAL A 248 16.49 -17.69 25.82
N PRO A 249 17.73 -17.98 25.40
CA PRO A 249 18.80 -18.33 26.34
C PRO A 249 19.12 -17.14 27.24
N LEU A 250 19.29 -17.41 28.55
CA LEU A 250 19.64 -16.39 29.54
C LEU A 250 21.07 -15.86 29.36
N ILE A 251 21.97 -16.71 28.84
CA ILE A 251 23.36 -16.38 28.55
C ILE A 251 23.59 -16.71 27.08
N VAL A 252 23.79 -15.68 26.28
CA VAL A 252 24.06 -15.79 24.84
C VAL A 252 25.57 -15.87 24.65
N MET A 253 26.02 -16.93 23.98
CA MET A 253 27.41 -17.12 23.63
C MET A 253 27.57 -16.99 22.12
N GLU A 254 28.41 -16.06 21.67
CA GLU A 254 28.75 -15.87 20.27
C GLU A 254 30.27 -16.03 20.11
N GLY A 255 30.71 -16.95 19.25
CA GLY A 255 32.13 -17.21 19.01
C GLY A 255 32.94 -17.65 20.25
N GLY A 256 32.29 -18.23 21.27
CA GLY A 256 32.95 -18.64 22.53
C GLY A 256 33.16 -17.50 23.54
N GLN A 257 32.66 -16.30 23.26
CA GLN A 257 32.56 -15.19 24.22
C GLN A 257 31.11 -14.94 24.60
N VAL A 258 30.89 -14.43 25.81
CA VAL A 258 29.55 -14.06 26.27
C VAL A 258 29.18 -12.71 25.66
N ASP A 259 28.11 -12.67 24.87
CA ASP A 259 27.51 -11.41 24.44
C ASP A 259 26.67 -10.86 25.59
N ILE A 260 27.24 -9.87 26.28
CA ILE A 260 26.61 -9.22 27.44
C ILE A 260 25.36 -8.45 27.00
N ALA A 261 25.36 -7.83 25.81
CA ALA A 261 24.25 -6.99 25.36
C ALA A 261 23.01 -7.85 25.10
N GLU A 262 23.15 -8.94 24.35
CA GLU A 262 22.02 -9.82 24.04
C GLU A 262 21.58 -10.62 25.28
N SER A 263 22.50 -11.02 26.16
CA SER A 263 22.15 -11.66 27.44
C SER A 263 21.33 -10.73 28.35
N VAL A 264 21.68 -9.45 28.44
CA VAL A 264 20.90 -8.45 29.19
C VAL A 264 19.52 -8.25 28.57
N ARG A 265 19.42 -8.21 27.24
CA ARG A 265 18.14 -8.10 26.54
C ARG A 265 17.22 -9.28 26.85
N SER A 266 17.72 -10.50 26.76
CA SER A 266 16.97 -11.72 27.11
C SER A 266 16.53 -11.72 28.57
N LEU A 267 17.40 -11.27 29.50
CA LEU A 267 17.05 -11.16 30.92
C LEU A 267 15.94 -10.13 31.16
N VAL A 268 16.03 -8.95 30.56
CA VAL A 268 15.01 -7.90 30.65
C VAL A 268 13.67 -8.41 30.09
N LEU A 269 13.70 -9.14 28.97
CA LEU A 269 12.51 -9.75 28.38
C LEU A 269 11.85 -10.74 29.35
N ILE A 270 12.60 -11.68 29.91
CA ILE A 270 12.08 -12.70 30.83
C ILE A 270 11.53 -12.05 32.11
N VAL A 271 12.27 -11.12 32.71
CA VAL A 271 11.82 -10.38 33.90
C VAL A 271 10.56 -9.58 33.60
N GLY A 272 10.50 -8.94 32.43
CA GLY A 272 9.33 -8.23 31.94
C GLY A 272 8.11 -9.13 31.84
N ILE A 273 8.23 -10.27 31.13
CA ILE A 273 7.12 -11.23 30.96
C ILE A 273 6.65 -11.76 32.30
N LEU A 274 7.55 -12.22 33.18
CA LEU A 274 7.18 -12.75 34.49
C LEU A 274 6.49 -11.69 35.36
N SER A 275 7.00 -10.45 35.37
CA SER A 275 6.40 -9.37 36.14
C SER A 275 5.01 -8.98 35.63
N CYS A 276 4.81 -8.96 34.30
CA CYS A 276 3.51 -8.71 33.67
C CYS A 276 2.52 -9.86 33.94
N LEU A 277 2.97 -11.12 33.90
CA LEU A 277 2.14 -12.26 34.26
C LEU A 277 1.68 -12.17 35.72
N VAL A 278 2.58 -11.82 36.65
CA VAL A 278 2.24 -11.60 38.07
C VAL A 278 1.22 -10.47 38.25
N TYR A 279 1.28 -9.41 37.44
CA TYR A 279 0.28 -8.34 37.46
C TYR A 279 -1.12 -8.83 37.01
N PHE A 280 -1.21 -9.60 35.91
CA PHE A 280 -2.48 -10.12 35.40
C PHE A 280 -3.00 -11.35 36.16
N PHE A 281 -2.17 -11.96 36.99
CA PHE A 281 -2.56 -13.10 37.80
C PHE A 281 -3.39 -12.65 39.01
N PHE A 282 -4.71 -12.60 38.82
CA PHE A 282 -5.66 -12.12 39.84
C PHE A 282 -5.92 -13.10 40.99
N SER A 283 -5.37 -14.32 40.96
CA SER A 283 -5.66 -15.36 41.96
C SER A 283 -4.92 -15.17 43.29
N PHE A 284 -3.94 -14.27 43.38
CA PHE A 284 -3.28 -13.91 44.63
C PHE A 284 -3.48 -12.43 44.96
N GLU A 285 -3.63 -12.11 46.25
CA GLU A 285 -3.66 -10.72 46.69
C GLU A 285 -2.28 -10.06 46.45
N HIS A 286 -2.26 -8.93 45.75
CA HIS A 286 -1.04 -8.16 45.45
C HIS A 286 -0.46 -7.43 46.68
N LYS A 287 -0.09 -8.17 47.72
CA LYS A 287 0.55 -7.67 48.94
C LYS A 287 2.02 -8.08 49.02
N GLY A 288 2.85 -7.30 49.72
CA GLY A 288 4.26 -7.63 49.97
C GLY A 288 5.13 -7.70 48.70
N ALA A 289 5.90 -8.80 48.56
CA ALA A 289 6.81 -9.00 47.42
C ALA A 289 6.08 -9.15 46.08
N VAL A 290 4.95 -9.86 46.06
CA VAL A 290 4.11 -10.05 44.86
C VAL A 290 3.57 -8.71 44.36
N GLY A 291 3.18 -7.82 45.26
CA GLY A 291 2.74 -6.46 44.91
C GLY A 291 3.85 -5.59 44.30
N LYS A 292 5.10 -5.75 44.76
CA LYS A 292 6.27 -5.03 44.16
C LYS A 292 6.58 -5.54 42.76
N THR A 293 6.57 -6.85 42.56
CA THR A 293 6.78 -7.47 41.24
C THR A 293 5.66 -7.10 40.26
N ALA A 294 4.40 -7.08 40.70
CA ALA A 294 3.28 -6.61 39.90
C ALA A 294 3.41 -5.12 39.54
N LYS A 295 3.88 -4.27 40.47
CA LYS A 295 4.14 -2.85 40.17
C LYS A 295 5.21 -2.69 39.09
N LEU A 296 6.23 -3.54 39.09
CA LEU A 296 7.23 -3.59 38.02
C LEU A 296 6.59 -3.96 36.67
N GLY A 297 5.69 -4.96 36.66
CA GLY A 297 4.89 -5.31 35.49
C GLY A 297 4.03 -4.15 34.97
N ILE A 298 3.41 -3.36 35.85
CA ILE A 298 2.67 -2.15 35.47
C ILE A 298 3.58 -1.16 34.74
N TRP A 299 4.81 -0.94 35.22
CA TRP A 299 5.77 -0.06 34.55
C TRP A 299 6.11 -0.56 33.14
N PHE A 300 6.37 -1.86 32.99
CA PHE A 300 6.59 -2.46 31.67
C PHE A 300 5.37 -2.28 30.74
N LEU A 301 4.15 -2.48 31.24
CA LEU A 301 2.92 -2.26 30.47
C LEU A 301 2.75 -0.79 30.07
N MET A 302 2.98 0.16 30.98
CA MET A 302 2.88 1.58 30.67
C MET A 302 3.91 2.03 29.64
N ILE A 303 5.15 1.52 29.72
CA ILE A 303 6.19 1.82 28.73
C ILE A 303 5.82 1.24 27.36
N THR A 304 5.41 -0.02 27.29
CA THR A 304 5.07 -0.69 26.01
C THR A 304 3.81 -0.10 25.37
N PHE A 305 2.75 0.15 26.14
CA PHE A 305 1.57 0.85 25.64
C PHE A 305 1.86 2.30 25.28
N GLY A 306 2.69 2.99 26.05
CA GLY A 306 3.16 4.35 25.75
C GLY A 306 3.94 4.42 24.44
N ALA A 307 4.83 3.46 24.20
CA ALA A 307 5.54 3.33 22.92
C ALA A 307 4.56 3.04 21.76
N GLY A 308 3.61 2.13 21.95
CA GLY A 308 2.56 1.84 20.96
C GLY A 308 1.73 3.07 20.60
N PHE A 309 1.31 3.85 21.60
CA PHE A 309 0.63 5.12 21.38
C PHE A 309 1.53 6.11 20.62
N GLY A 310 2.79 6.25 21.04
CA GLY A 310 3.78 7.10 20.38
C GLY A 310 3.98 6.77 18.91
N TYR A 311 4.07 5.49 18.55
CA TYR A 311 4.17 5.04 17.15
C TYR A 311 2.97 5.47 16.31
N THR A 312 1.75 5.39 16.85
CA THR A 312 0.55 5.84 16.10
C THR A 312 0.51 7.35 15.90
N VAL A 313 0.97 8.13 16.89
CA VAL A 313 1.06 9.59 16.79
C VAL A 313 2.13 9.98 15.78
N MET A 314 3.32 9.36 15.87
CA MET A 314 4.41 9.58 14.92
C MET A 314 3.97 9.26 13.50
N GLY A 315 3.28 8.13 13.28
CA GLY A 315 2.76 7.76 11.97
C GLY A 315 1.79 8.80 11.39
N ARG A 316 0.88 9.35 12.21
CA ARG A 316 -0.04 10.41 11.76
C ARG A 316 0.66 11.73 11.44
N ILE A 317 1.64 12.13 12.26
CA ILE A 317 2.44 13.34 12.01
C ILE A 317 3.30 13.17 10.75
N ALA A 318 3.92 11.99 10.56
CA ALA A 318 4.68 11.68 9.37
C ALA A 318 3.81 11.73 8.10
N LEU A 319 2.59 11.16 8.15
CA LEU A 319 1.64 11.26 7.03
C LEU A 319 1.26 12.71 6.75
N LEU A 320 1.04 13.53 7.77
CA LEU A 320 0.77 14.96 7.59
C LEU A 320 1.96 15.68 6.94
N ALA A 321 3.17 15.42 7.44
CA ALA A 321 4.40 15.99 6.90
C ALA A 321 4.59 15.63 5.43
N ILE A 322 4.42 14.35 5.06
CA ILE A 322 4.50 13.89 3.65
C ILE A 322 3.47 14.62 2.77
N ARG A 323 2.26 14.88 3.28
CA ARG A 323 1.23 15.61 2.50
C ARG A 323 1.56 17.10 2.37
N LEU A 324 2.18 17.71 3.37
CA LEU A 324 2.67 19.09 3.28
C LEU A 324 3.88 19.21 2.37
N GLU A 325 4.81 18.25 2.43
CA GLU A 325 5.94 18.13 1.53
C GLU A 325 5.47 17.99 0.08
N PHE A 326 4.52 17.09 -0.22
CA PHE A 326 3.91 17.01 -1.54
C PHE A 326 3.29 18.34 -2.01
N LEU A 327 2.61 19.07 -1.13
CA LEU A 327 1.95 20.34 -1.48
C LEU A 327 2.98 21.45 -1.75
N PHE A 328 4.01 21.57 -0.92
CA PHE A 328 4.98 22.65 -0.97
C PHE A 328 6.16 22.35 -1.89
N ASP A 329 6.64 21.12 -1.92
CA ASP A 329 7.71 20.66 -2.80
C ASP A 329 7.13 20.32 -4.17
N ASP A 330 6.45 19.19 -4.35
CA ASP A 330 6.07 18.66 -5.67
C ASP A 330 5.09 19.55 -6.45
N TRP A 331 4.09 20.14 -5.77
CA TRP A 331 3.05 20.95 -6.43
C TRP A 331 3.40 22.43 -6.54
N LEU A 332 3.65 23.12 -5.42
CA LEU A 332 3.86 24.59 -5.41
C LEU A 332 5.31 25.02 -5.67
N TRP A 333 6.27 24.11 -5.58
CA TRP A 333 7.71 24.40 -5.73
C TRP A 333 8.16 25.57 -4.83
N LEU A 334 7.67 25.59 -3.58
CA LEU A 334 8.01 26.59 -2.55
C LEU A 334 9.28 26.23 -1.78
N ILE A 335 9.52 24.94 -1.57
CA ILE A 335 10.67 24.39 -0.84
C ILE A 335 11.37 23.39 -1.75
N ASP A 336 12.70 23.43 -1.88
CA ASP A 336 13.47 22.44 -2.64
C ASP A 336 14.51 21.76 -1.73
N PRO A 337 14.07 20.83 -0.86
CA PRO A 337 14.96 20.16 0.08
C PRO A 337 15.99 19.26 -0.63
N SER A 338 15.67 18.75 -1.81
CA SER A 338 16.51 17.81 -2.57
C SER A 338 17.38 18.47 -3.64
N ASN A 339 17.32 19.80 -3.79
CA ASN A 339 17.92 20.55 -4.90
C ASN A 339 17.54 19.98 -6.29
N ALA A 340 16.33 19.45 -6.40
CA ALA A 340 15.81 18.82 -7.61
C ALA A 340 15.51 19.81 -8.75
N ARG A 341 15.44 21.11 -8.45
CA ARG A 341 15.03 22.16 -9.40
C ARG A 341 16.05 23.28 -9.58
N ILE A 342 17.02 23.40 -8.67
CA ILE A 342 18.06 24.42 -8.75
C ILE A 342 19.20 23.90 -9.64
N LEU A 343 19.34 24.46 -10.84
CA LEU A 343 20.64 24.54 -11.49
C LEU A 343 21.53 25.31 -10.52
N PHE A 344 22.54 24.65 -9.96
CA PHE A 344 23.56 25.25 -9.11
C PHE A 344 23.86 26.67 -9.59
N SER A 345 24.00 27.58 -8.63
CA SER A 345 24.45 28.97 -8.75
C SER A 345 25.87 29.09 -9.36
N ALA A 346 26.10 28.48 -10.52
CA ALA A 346 27.37 28.37 -11.22
C ALA A 346 27.17 28.71 -12.69
N ILE A 347 26.58 29.88 -12.95
CA ILE A 347 27.08 30.76 -13.99
C ILE A 347 27.36 32.08 -13.27
N SER A 348 28.64 32.25 -12.96
CA SER A 348 29.27 33.53 -12.63
C SER A 348 28.96 34.60 -13.67
#